data_AF-A0A7W1T5A0-F1
#
_entry.id   AF-A0A7W1T5A0-F1
#
_cell.length_a   1.000
_cell.length_b   1.000
_cell.length_c   1.000
_cell.angle_alpha   90.00
_cell.angle_beta   90.00
_cell.angle_gamma   90.00
#
_symmetry.space_group_name_H-M   'P 1'
#
loop_
_entity.id
_entity.type
_entity.pdbx_description
1 polymer ?
#
loop_
_entity_poly.entity_id
_entity_poly.type
_entity_poly.pdbx_seq_one_letter_code
_entity_poly.pdbx_strand_id
1 'polypeptide(L)'
;MFKMNSENKKITIKDIEIFESKHGLHLPQEYKAFLLEFNGGYPEKSNFIISDDEGISLVNKFYGIGEESGDLGETFEILDGEIPDGFISIADDPAGNEICIGTEKSEYKEKVYFWRHDMESDSEMDNMFLLAEDLKTFLNKLYGDNDE
;
A
#
# COMPACT_ATOMS: atom_id res chain seq x y z
N MET A 1 3.40 -7.82 -17.04
CA MET A 1 2.91 -6.46 -16.78
C MET A 1 1.79 -6.59 -15.78
N PHE A 2 1.84 -5.83 -14.70
CA PHE A 2 0.82 -5.80 -13.65
C PHE A 2 -0.57 -5.50 -14.23
N LYS A 3 -1.62 -6.07 -13.62
CA LYS A 3 -3.01 -5.96 -14.06
C LYS A 3 -3.96 -5.98 -12.86
N MET A 4 -5.09 -5.30 -13.02
CA MET A 4 -6.21 -5.29 -12.08
C MET A 4 -7.34 -6.18 -12.59
N ASN A 5 -7.92 -7.00 -11.71
CA ASN A 5 -9.19 -7.69 -11.95
C ASN A 5 -10.35 -6.69 -11.95
N SER A 6 -10.30 -5.73 -11.04
CA SER A 6 -11.22 -4.59 -11.02
C SER A 6 -10.49 -3.37 -10.48
N GLU A 7 -10.80 -2.23 -11.09
CA GLU A 7 -10.28 -0.92 -10.70
C GLU A 7 -11.43 -0.05 -10.19
N ASN A 8 -11.09 0.91 -9.34
CA ASN A 8 -12.04 1.84 -8.76
C ASN A 8 -12.36 2.99 -9.73
N LYS A 9 -13.21 3.92 -9.30
CA LYS A 9 -13.58 5.06 -10.13
C LYS A 9 -12.34 5.92 -10.41
N LYS A 10 -12.17 6.34 -11.68
CA LYS A 10 -11.07 7.24 -12.07
C LYS A 10 -11.14 8.54 -11.29
N ILE A 11 -9.97 8.98 -10.85
CA ILE A 11 -9.75 10.27 -10.20
C ILE A 11 -8.86 11.16 -11.06
N THR A 12 -8.74 12.41 -10.66
CA THR A 12 -7.89 13.42 -11.29
C THR A 12 -6.73 13.78 -10.40
N ILE A 13 -5.73 14.45 -10.98
CA ILE A 13 -4.61 15.00 -10.21
C ILE A 13 -5.08 15.94 -9.10
N LYS A 14 -6.19 16.66 -9.32
CA LYS A 14 -6.77 17.58 -8.34
C LYS A 14 -7.32 16.84 -7.12
N ASP A 15 -7.87 15.64 -7.32
CA ASP A 15 -8.37 14.82 -6.21
C ASP A 15 -7.22 14.36 -5.32
N ILE A 16 -6.08 14.00 -5.94
CA ILE A 16 -4.83 13.69 -5.23
C ILE A 16 -4.29 14.92 -4.49
N GLU A 17 -4.26 16.09 -5.12
CA GLU A 17 -3.80 17.34 -4.47
C GLU A 17 -4.68 17.70 -3.26
N ILE A 18 -6.00 17.50 -3.36
CA ILE A 18 -6.94 17.70 -2.25
C ILE A 18 -6.63 16.69 -1.13
N PHE A 19 -6.40 15.43 -1.47
CA PHE A 19 -6.03 14.39 -0.51
C PHE A 19 -4.71 14.73 0.22
N GLU A 20 -3.65 15.06 -0.51
CA GLU A 20 -2.35 15.46 0.05
C GLU A 20 -2.49 16.69 0.96
N SER A 21 -3.26 17.69 0.53
CA SER A 21 -3.51 18.90 1.33
C SER A 21 -4.34 18.63 2.58
N LYS A 22 -5.33 17.73 2.53
CA LYS A 22 -6.19 17.39 3.67
C LYS A 22 -5.39 16.69 4.78
N HIS A 23 -4.50 15.77 4.40
CA HIS A 23 -3.78 14.92 5.35
C HIS A 23 -2.33 15.41 5.60
N GLY A 24 -1.92 16.52 5.00
CA GLY A 24 -0.61 17.14 5.26
C GLY A 24 0.59 16.32 4.77
N LEU A 25 0.39 15.36 3.87
CA LEU A 25 1.39 14.42 3.38
C LEU A 25 1.69 14.63 1.90
N HIS A 26 2.77 14.02 1.40
CA HIS A 26 3.12 14.05 -0.03
C HIS A 26 3.35 12.61 -0.51
N LEU A 27 2.53 12.17 -1.46
CA LEU A 27 2.60 10.84 -2.04
C LEU A 27 3.75 10.74 -3.05
N PRO A 28 4.45 9.60 -3.09
CA PRO A 28 5.46 9.34 -4.11
C PRO A 28 4.88 9.42 -5.53
N GLN A 29 5.71 9.80 -6.50
CA GLN A 29 5.26 9.97 -7.88
C GLN A 29 4.71 8.67 -8.49
N GLU A 30 5.33 7.53 -8.19
CA GLU A 30 4.85 6.23 -8.67
C GLU A 30 3.47 5.88 -8.12
N TYR A 31 3.21 6.17 -6.85
CA TYR A 31 1.91 5.88 -6.25
C TYR A 31 0.82 6.83 -6.78
N LYS A 32 1.15 8.10 -7.05
CA LYS A 32 0.22 9.00 -7.74
C LYS A 32 -0.13 8.51 -9.14
N ALA A 33 0.84 8.00 -9.88
CA ALA A 33 0.59 7.39 -11.19
C ALA A 33 -0.34 6.16 -11.08
N PHE A 34 -0.11 5.31 -10.08
CA PHE A 34 -0.98 4.18 -9.78
C PHE A 34 -2.42 4.61 -9.45
N LEU A 35 -2.59 5.64 -8.61
CA LEU A 35 -3.92 6.17 -8.27
C LEU A 35 -4.64 6.78 -9.47
N LEU A 36 -3.93 7.48 -10.36
CA LEU A 36 -4.52 8.00 -11.61
C LEU A 36 -4.89 6.88 -12.58
N GLU A 37 -4.07 5.83 -12.64
CA GLU A 37 -4.29 4.71 -13.56
C GLU A 37 -5.38 3.77 -13.06
N PHE A 38 -5.47 3.47 -11.77
CA PHE A 38 -6.39 2.44 -11.23
C PHE A 38 -7.25 2.94 -10.06
N ASN A 39 -6.77 3.92 -9.29
CA ASN A 39 -7.36 4.38 -8.03
C ASN A 39 -7.61 3.24 -7.02
N GLY A 40 -6.75 2.23 -7.00
CA GLY A 40 -6.94 1.03 -6.19
C GLY A 40 -7.87 0.00 -6.82
N GLY A 41 -8.34 -0.95 -6.02
CA GLY A 41 -9.16 -2.09 -6.45
C GLY A 41 -8.47 -3.43 -6.20
N TYR A 42 -8.80 -4.44 -7.01
CA TYR A 42 -8.35 -5.82 -6.81
C TYR A 42 -7.36 -6.24 -7.90
N PRO A 43 -6.14 -6.66 -7.55
CA PRO A 43 -5.16 -7.10 -8.54
C PRO A 43 -5.51 -8.47 -9.15
N GLU A 44 -5.01 -8.76 -10.36
CA GLU A 44 -5.14 -10.09 -10.99
C GLU A 44 -4.28 -11.14 -10.27
N LYS A 45 -3.06 -10.73 -9.89
CA LYS A 45 -2.11 -11.51 -9.11
C LYS A 45 -1.94 -10.81 -7.77
N SER A 46 -2.14 -11.51 -6.66
CA SER A 46 -2.21 -10.91 -5.32
C SER A 46 -1.13 -11.40 -4.36
N ASN A 47 -0.56 -12.58 -4.58
CA ASN A 47 0.36 -13.19 -3.62
C ASN A 47 1.74 -12.51 -3.68
N PHE A 48 2.38 -12.39 -2.52
CA PHE A 48 3.77 -11.93 -2.39
C PHE A 48 4.48 -12.65 -1.25
N ILE A 49 5.80 -12.77 -1.37
CA ILE A 49 6.66 -13.31 -0.31
C ILE A 49 7.05 -12.14 0.61
N ILE A 50 6.80 -12.28 1.91
CA ILE A 50 7.22 -11.32 2.94
C ILE A 50 8.73 -11.47 3.18
N SER A 51 9.17 -12.69 3.53
CA SER A 51 10.56 -13.12 3.66
C SER A 51 10.63 -14.64 3.72
N ASP A 52 11.84 -15.21 3.73
CA ASP A 52 12.03 -16.66 3.90
C ASP A 52 11.49 -17.17 5.26
N ASP A 53 11.53 -16.32 6.29
CA ASP A 53 11.11 -16.68 7.66
C ASP A 53 9.61 -16.39 7.90
N GLU A 54 9.07 -15.33 7.29
CA GLU A 54 7.68 -14.88 7.49
C GLU A 54 6.69 -15.50 6.49
N GLY A 55 7.20 -16.06 5.39
CA GLY A 55 6.39 -16.75 4.39
C GLY A 55 5.69 -15.82 3.41
N ILE A 56 4.42 -16.12 3.13
CA ILE A 56 3.64 -15.53 2.03
C ILE A 56 2.41 -14.84 2.61
N SER A 57 2.08 -13.67 2.07
CA SER A 57 0.76 -13.05 2.23
C SER A 57 0.21 -12.64 0.85
N LEU A 58 -0.90 -11.92 0.83
CA LEU A 58 -1.55 -11.47 -0.39
C LEU A 58 -2.12 -10.06 -0.23
N VAL A 59 -2.18 -9.34 -1.34
CA VAL A 59 -2.93 -8.09 -1.43
C VAL A 59 -4.41 -8.44 -1.56
N ASN A 60 -5.20 -8.12 -0.54
CA ASN A 60 -6.64 -8.25 -0.56
C ASN A 60 -7.26 -7.16 -1.43
N LYS A 61 -6.95 -5.89 -1.11
CA LYS A 61 -7.45 -4.73 -1.86
C LYS A 61 -6.47 -3.56 -1.78
N PHE A 62 -6.21 -2.93 -2.91
CA PHE A 62 -5.57 -1.62 -2.93
C PHE A 62 -6.60 -0.52 -2.62
N TYR A 63 -6.25 0.39 -1.72
CA TYR A 63 -7.10 1.50 -1.35
C TYR A 63 -7.19 2.56 -2.46
N GLY A 64 -8.35 3.19 -2.52
CA GLY A 64 -8.66 4.25 -3.48
C GLY A 64 -9.12 5.53 -2.79
N ILE A 65 -8.99 6.67 -3.46
CA ILE A 65 -9.51 7.94 -2.94
C ILE A 65 -11.00 8.06 -3.30
N GLY A 66 -11.83 8.33 -2.29
CA GLY A 66 -13.26 8.60 -2.43
C GLY A 66 -14.13 7.35 -2.59
N GLU A 67 -13.69 6.21 -2.05
CA GLU A 67 -14.36 4.92 -2.20
C GLU A 67 -15.27 4.62 -0.99
N GLU A 68 -16.41 3.94 -1.19
CA GLU A 68 -17.30 3.57 -0.06
C GLU A 68 -16.72 2.46 0.83
N SER A 69 -15.75 1.72 0.31
CA SER A 69 -15.03 0.65 0.99
C SER A 69 -13.57 0.70 0.56
N GLY A 70 -12.64 0.61 1.50
CA GLY A 70 -11.21 0.73 1.21
C GLY A 70 -10.82 2.14 0.76
N ASP A 71 -11.39 3.15 1.43
CA ASP A 71 -11.00 4.54 1.21
C ASP A 71 -9.62 4.82 1.81
N LEU A 72 -8.73 5.38 1.00
CA LEU A 72 -7.37 5.71 1.42
C LEU A 72 -7.34 6.75 2.54
N GLY A 73 -8.27 7.71 2.53
CA GLY A 73 -8.35 8.77 3.54
C GLY A 73 -8.88 8.25 4.87
N GLU A 74 -9.95 7.47 4.84
CA GLU A 74 -10.45 6.81 6.05
C GLU A 74 -9.40 5.88 6.65
N THR A 75 -8.74 5.05 5.84
CA THR A 75 -7.68 4.17 6.34
C THR A 75 -6.50 4.96 6.92
N PHE A 76 -6.08 6.05 6.26
CA PHE A 76 -5.02 6.90 6.79
C PHE A 76 -5.39 7.49 8.16
N GLU A 77 -6.63 7.96 8.34
CA GLU A 77 -7.10 8.48 9.63
C GLU A 77 -7.21 7.38 10.71
N ILE A 78 -7.58 6.14 10.32
CA ILE A 78 -7.69 5.01 11.24
C ILE A 78 -6.32 4.54 11.75
N LEU A 79 -5.30 4.55 10.89
CA LEU A 79 -3.95 4.06 11.19
C LEU A 79 -3.00 5.16 11.72
N ASP A 80 -3.50 6.39 11.91
CA ASP A 80 -2.71 7.50 12.42
C ASP A 80 -2.19 7.18 13.85
N GLY A 81 -0.87 7.11 13.99
CA GLY A 81 -0.19 6.71 15.21
C GLY A 81 -0.06 5.20 15.45
N GLU A 82 -0.60 4.36 14.57
CA GLU A 82 -0.46 2.89 14.63
C GLU A 82 0.71 2.39 13.75
N ILE A 83 0.85 2.94 12.54
CA ILE A 83 1.99 2.67 11.65
C ILE A 83 3.10 3.71 11.85
N PRO A 84 4.38 3.36 11.57
CA PRO A 84 5.48 4.30 11.78
C PRO A 84 5.35 5.57 10.94
N ASP A 85 5.88 6.67 11.47
CA ASP A 85 5.88 7.96 10.77
C ASP A 85 6.54 7.88 9.39
N GLY A 86 5.97 8.62 8.45
CA GLY A 86 6.50 8.70 7.09
C GLY A 86 6.00 7.61 6.15
N PHE A 87 5.11 6.72 6.61
CA PHE A 87 4.40 5.76 5.78
C PHE A 87 2.94 6.16 5.52
N ILE A 88 2.36 5.54 4.50
CA ILE A 88 0.91 5.47 4.29
C ILE A 88 0.56 4.04 3.88
N SER A 89 -0.51 3.48 4.44
CA SER A 89 -1.04 2.21 3.95
C SER A 89 -1.72 2.39 2.60
N ILE A 90 -1.41 1.50 1.66
CA ILE A 90 -1.92 1.52 0.28
C ILE A 90 -2.77 0.28 -0.03
N ALA A 91 -2.74 -0.74 0.81
CA ALA A 91 -3.54 -1.96 0.69
C ALA A 91 -3.54 -2.78 1.98
N ASP A 92 -4.52 -3.66 2.14
CA ASP A 92 -4.58 -4.66 3.22
C ASP A 92 -4.28 -6.09 2.74
N ASP A 93 -3.99 -6.96 3.70
CA ASP A 93 -4.24 -8.40 3.58
C ASP A 93 -5.52 -8.82 4.33
N PRO A 94 -6.05 -10.05 4.13
CA PRO A 94 -7.27 -10.49 4.81
C PRO A 94 -7.14 -10.67 6.33
N ALA A 95 -5.92 -10.62 6.88
CA ALA A 95 -5.64 -10.78 8.29
C ALA A 95 -5.54 -9.43 9.04
N GLY A 96 -5.74 -8.30 8.33
CA GLY A 96 -5.66 -6.95 8.91
C GLY A 96 -4.24 -6.40 8.99
N ASN A 97 -3.30 -6.98 8.24
CA ASN A 97 -1.98 -6.38 8.04
C ASN A 97 -2.00 -5.43 6.85
N GLU A 98 -1.04 -4.53 6.80
CA GLU A 98 -1.03 -3.42 5.85
C GLU A 98 0.17 -3.52 4.90
N ILE A 99 -0.02 -3.14 3.65
CA ILE A 99 1.04 -2.88 2.70
C ILE A 99 1.22 -1.36 2.67
N CYS A 100 2.37 -0.90 3.14
CA CYS A 100 2.68 0.51 3.32
C CYS A 100 3.70 0.99 2.28
N ILE A 101 3.59 2.24 1.86
CA ILE A 101 4.62 2.91 1.05
C ILE A 101 5.20 4.11 1.79
N GLY A 102 6.51 4.28 1.72
CA GLY A 102 7.18 5.45 2.28
C GLY A 102 6.86 6.72 1.49
N THR A 103 6.44 7.77 2.19
CA THR A 103 6.05 9.07 1.63
C THR A 103 7.24 9.87 1.12
N GLU A 104 6.99 10.88 0.27
CA GLU A 104 8.02 11.67 -0.42
C GLU A 104 9.03 12.36 0.51
N LYS A 105 8.60 12.68 1.74
CA LYS A 105 9.43 13.38 2.74
C LYS A 105 10.10 12.44 3.75
N SER A 106 9.84 11.14 3.67
CA SER A 106 10.40 10.13 4.58
C SER A 106 11.75 9.61 4.09
N GLU A 107 12.55 9.04 4.99
CA GLU A 107 13.75 8.28 4.63
C GLU A 107 13.44 6.96 3.91
N TYR A 108 12.17 6.52 3.98
CA TYR A 108 11.64 5.31 3.35
C TYR A 108 11.02 5.58 1.99
N LYS A 109 11.16 6.80 1.44
CA LYS A 109 10.54 7.23 0.19
C LYS A 109 10.54 6.11 -0.87
N GLU A 110 9.36 5.90 -1.46
CA GLU A 110 9.07 4.92 -2.54
C GLU A 110 9.13 3.45 -2.13
N LYS A 111 9.83 3.10 -1.04
CA LYS A 111 9.92 1.72 -0.57
C LYS A 111 8.56 1.20 -0.11
N VAL A 112 8.31 -0.06 -0.41
CA VAL A 112 7.09 -0.78 -0.03
C VAL A 112 7.41 -1.77 1.07
N TYR A 113 6.61 -1.72 2.13
CA TYR A 113 6.73 -2.56 3.31
C TYR A 113 5.43 -3.30 3.58
N PHE A 114 5.55 -4.42 4.28
CA PHE A 114 4.44 -5.11 4.94
C PHE A 114 4.51 -4.81 6.43
N TRP A 115 3.44 -4.27 6.99
CA TRP A 115 3.31 -3.99 8.41
C TRP A 115 2.46 -5.07 9.08
N ARG A 116 3.04 -5.76 10.08
CA ARG A 116 2.32 -6.75 10.87
C ARG A 116 1.75 -6.13 12.13
N HIS A 117 0.42 -6.05 12.20
CA HIS A 117 -0.27 -5.40 13.31
C HIS A 117 -0.24 -6.22 14.62
N ASP A 118 -0.05 -7.54 14.54
CA ASP A 118 -0.20 -8.49 15.65
C ASP A 118 1.11 -8.85 16.36
N MET A 119 2.22 -8.25 15.96
CA MET A 119 3.56 -8.57 16.45
C MET A 119 3.96 -7.64 17.60
N GLU A 120 4.41 -8.23 18.72
CA GLU A 120 5.05 -7.45 19.80
C GLU A 120 6.39 -6.90 19.30
N SER A 121 6.61 -5.60 19.46
CA SER A 121 7.84 -4.92 19.02
C SER A 121 8.47 -4.07 20.12
N ASP A 122 9.80 -4.00 20.08
CA ASP A 122 10.57 -3.06 20.91
C ASP A 122 10.79 -1.73 20.16
N SER A 123 10.62 -1.73 18.83
CA SER A 123 10.76 -0.59 17.92
C SER A 123 9.66 -0.61 16.84
N GLU A 124 9.20 0.58 16.44
CA GLU A 124 8.16 0.75 15.41
C GLU A 124 8.48 0.03 14.09
N MET A 125 9.77 -0.08 13.73
CA MET A 125 10.21 -0.73 12.50
C MET A 125 10.37 -2.25 12.59
N ASP A 126 10.27 -2.86 13.77
CA ASP A 126 10.44 -4.32 13.91
C ASP A 126 9.31 -5.09 13.21
N ASN A 127 8.14 -4.47 13.13
CA ASN A 127 6.96 -5.02 12.46
C ASN A 127 6.89 -4.69 10.96
N MET A 128 7.92 -4.02 10.42
CA MET A 128 7.96 -3.52 9.05
C MET A 128 8.91 -4.35 8.19
N PHE A 129 8.35 -5.17 7.30
CA PHE A 129 9.11 -6.05 6.41
C PHE A 129 9.23 -5.43 5.03
N LEU A 130 10.45 -5.19 4.54
CA LEU A 130 10.68 -4.61 3.23
C LEU A 130 10.28 -5.59 2.11
N LEU A 131 9.32 -5.20 1.28
CA LEU A 131 8.86 -5.99 0.13
C LEU A 131 9.57 -5.59 -1.17
N ALA A 132 9.79 -4.30 -1.38
CA ALA A 132 10.45 -3.77 -2.57
C ALA A 132 11.00 -2.34 -2.36
N GLU A 133 11.99 -1.97 -3.18
CA GLU A 133 12.55 -0.62 -3.19
C GLU A 133 11.63 0.43 -3.82
N ASP A 134 10.66 -0.01 -4.63
CA ASP A 134 9.67 0.85 -5.28
C ASP A 134 8.36 0.10 -5.57
N LEU A 135 7.28 0.86 -5.79
CA LEU A 135 5.94 0.32 -6.04
C LEU A 135 5.92 -0.54 -7.29
N LYS A 136 6.57 -0.09 -8.37
CA LYS A 136 6.60 -0.84 -9.62
C LYS A 136 7.24 -2.23 -9.44
N THR A 137 8.30 -2.33 -8.66
CA THR A 137 9.01 -3.57 -8.36
C THR A 137 8.11 -4.48 -7.54
N PHE A 138 7.41 -3.94 -6.54
CA PHE A 138 6.42 -4.70 -5.78
C PHE A 138 5.31 -5.27 -6.68
N LEU A 139 4.67 -4.43 -7.49
CA LEU A 139 3.57 -4.85 -8.37
C LEU A 139 4.00 -5.92 -9.39
N ASN A 140 5.26 -5.91 -9.83
CA ASN A 140 5.79 -6.94 -10.74
C ASN A 140 6.20 -8.24 -10.04
N LYS A 141 6.36 -8.23 -8.71
CA LYS A 141 6.61 -9.44 -7.91
C LYS A 141 5.33 -10.20 -7.56
N LEU A 142 4.17 -9.58 -7.69
CA LEU A 142 2.89 -10.24 -7.41
C LEU A 142 2.68 -11.45 -8.32
N TYR A 143 2.31 -12.58 -7.73
CA TYR A 143 2.06 -13.84 -8.43
C TYR A 143 0.68 -14.42 -8.08
N GLY A 144 0.16 -15.27 -8.95
CA GLY A 144 -1.08 -16.02 -8.72
C GLY A 144 -0.78 -17.48 -8.41
N ASP A 145 -1.80 -18.22 -7.96
CA ASP A 145 -1.65 -19.62 -7.51
C ASP A 145 -1.11 -20.59 -8.58
N ASN A 146 -1.16 -20.20 -9.87
CA ASN A 146 -0.68 -21.01 -10.99
C ASN A 146 0.73 -20.62 -11.48
N ASP A 147 1.41 -19.70 -10.79
CA ASP A 147 2.72 -19.19 -11.18
C ASP A 147 3.91 -19.84 -10.43
N GLU A 148 3.67 -20.91 -9.64
CA GLU A 148 4.74 -21.71 -9.01
C GLU A 148 5.57 -22.53 -10.01
#